data_AF-A0A6V7MBJ6-F1
#
_entry.id   AF-A0A6V7MBJ6-F1
#
_cell.length_a   1.000
_cell.length_b   1.000
_cell.length_c   1.000
_cell.angle_alpha   90.00
_cell.angle_beta   90.00
_cell.angle_gamma   90.00
#
_symmetry.space_group_name_H-M   'P 1'
#
loop_
_entity.id
_entity.type
_entity.pdbx_description
1 polymer ?
#
loop_
_entity_poly.entity_id
_entity_poly.type
_entity_poly.pdbx_seq_one_letter_code
_entity_poly.pdbx_strand_id
1 'polypeptide(L)'
;MHNVMELAKQYNLRIFVPSTIGAFGPDSPRNPTPNVTIQRPKTIYGVSKVHAELLGEYYHHRFGLDFRCLRFPGVISSDPPGGGTT
;
A
#
# COMPACT_ATOMS: atom_id res chain seq x y z
N MET A 1 -0.12 -3.44 10.44
CA MET A 1 -0.56 -2.09 10.02
C MET A 1 -1.17 -1.29 11.16
N HIS A 2 -2.18 -1.80 11.87
CA HIS A 2 -2.86 -1.07 12.95
C HIS A 2 -1.91 -0.46 14.01
N ASN A 3 -0.97 -1.24 14.55
CA ASN A 3 -0.04 -0.75 15.58
C ASN A 3 0.81 0.44 15.10
N VAL A 4 1.33 0.37 13.88
CA VAL A 4 2.16 1.43 13.30
C VAL A 4 1.33 2.70 13.08
N MET A 5 0.11 2.56 12.56
CA MET A 5 -0.81 3.70 12.35
C MET A 5 -1.19 4.39 13.67
N GLU A 6 -1.47 3.59 14.70
CA GLU A 6 -1.87 4.12 16.01
C GLU A 6 -0.72 4.85 16.70
N LEU A 7 0.49 4.26 16.68
CA LEU A 7 1.69 4.92 17.19
C LEU A 7 2.00 6.20 16.39
N ALA A 8 1.91 6.15 15.07
CA ALA A 8 2.17 7.31 14.23
C ALA A 8 1.20 8.46 14.53
N LYS A 9 -0.08 8.15 14.74
CA LYS A 9 -1.09 9.11 15.19
C LYS A 9 -0.75 9.66 16.57
N GLN A 10 -0.44 8.80 17.54
CA GLN A 10 -0.16 9.19 18.93
C GLN A 10 1.05 10.13 19.05
N TYR A 11 2.10 9.88 18.26
CA TYR A 11 3.35 10.62 18.32
C TYR A 11 3.50 11.67 17.19
N ASN A 12 2.42 11.94 16.45
CA ASN A 12 2.41 12.90 15.34
C ASN A 12 3.53 12.65 14.30
N LEU A 13 3.73 11.40 13.93
CA LEU A 13 4.77 10.98 12.99
C LEU A 13 4.24 11.02 11.56
N ARG A 14 5.18 11.24 10.62
CA ARG A 14 4.94 11.03 9.19
C ARG A 14 5.28 9.59 8.84
N ILE A 15 4.41 8.91 8.11
CA ILE A 15 4.61 7.51 7.76
C ILE A 15 4.55 7.29 6.26
N PHE A 16 5.49 6.48 5.78
CA PHE A 16 5.49 5.97 4.42
C PHE A 16 5.24 4.46 4.45
N VAL A 17 4.20 4.02 3.74
CA VAL A 17 3.85 2.61 3.64
C VAL A 17 3.89 2.19 2.18
N PRO A 18 4.81 1.30 1.77
CA PRO A 18 4.86 0.83 0.40
C PRO A 18 3.67 -0.10 0.12
N SER A 19 2.99 0.18 -0.97
CA SER A 19 2.05 -0.73 -1.63
C SER A 19 2.72 -1.39 -2.84
N THR A 20 1.96 -2.05 -3.70
CA THR A 20 2.46 -2.89 -4.80
C THR A 20 1.49 -2.92 -5.97
N ILE A 21 1.99 -3.19 -7.17
CA ILE A 21 1.14 -3.57 -8.32
C ILE A 21 0.24 -4.79 -8.03
N GLY A 22 0.60 -5.64 -7.08
CA GLY A 22 -0.24 -6.76 -6.61
C GLY A 22 -1.50 -6.34 -5.85
N ALA A 23 -1.70 -5.05 -5.56
CA ALA A 23 -2.95 -4.52 -5.03
C ALA A 23 -4.09 -4.51 -6.08
N PHE A 24 -3.75 -4.66 -7.37
CA PHE A 24 -4.72 -4.78 -8.46
C PHE A 24 -5.16 -6.22 -8.71
N GLY A 25 -6.35 -6.37 -9.30
CA GLY A 25 -6.93 -7.66 -9.68
C GLY A 25 -7.13 -7.78 -11.19
N PRO A 26 -7.61 -8.94 -11.68
CA PRO A 26 -7.95 -9.13 -13.10
C PRO A 26 -9.02 -8.15 -13.61
N ASP A 27 -9.89 -7.67 -12.72
CA ASP A 27 -10.97 -6.73 -13.03
C ASP A 27 -10.49 -5.27 -13.09
N SER A 28 -9.24 -5.00 -12.71
CA SER A 28 -8.63 -3.68 -12.81
C SER A 28 -8.22 -3.40 -14.26
N PRO A 29 -8.39 -2.17 -14.79
CA PRO A 29 -7.83 -1.77 -16.08
C PRO A 29 -6.32 -2.00 -16.10
N ARG A 30 -5.79 -2.61 -17.18
CA ARG A 30 -4.38 -3.00 -17.28
C ARG A 30 -3.54 -2.10 -18.20
N ASN A 31 -4.18 -1.24 -19.00
CA ASN A 31 -3.48 -0.43 -19.99
C ASN A 31 -4.18 0.92 -20.27
N PRO A 32 -3.78 2.01 -19.59
CA PRO A 32 -3.00 2.00 -18.35
C PRO A 32 -3.86 1.56 -17.15
N THR A 33 -3.24 1.27 -16.01
CA THR A 33 -3.94 1.14 -14.72
C THR A 33 -3.99 2.52 -14.05
N PRO A 34 -5.16 3.17 -13.93
CA PRO A 34 -5.27 4.48 -13.29
C PRO A 34 -4.98 4.42 -11.78
N ASN A 35 -4.61 5.55 -11.17
CA ASN A 35 -4.40 5.64 -9.73
C ASN A 35 -5.65 5.29 -8.90
N VAL A 36 -6.82 5.72 -9.39
CA VAL A 36 -8.13 5.43 -8.78
C VAL A 36 -8.88 4.51 -9.74
N THR A 37 -9.04 3.26 -9.33
CA THR A 37 -9.75 2.24 -10.11
C THR A 37 -10.19 1.08 -9.22
N ILE A 38 -10.87 0.09 -9.79
CA ILE A 38 -11.29 -1.13 -9.09
C ILE A 38 -10.06 -1.86 -8.57
N GLN A 39 -10.00 -2.15 -7.27
CA GLN A 39 -8.93 -2.93 -6.64
C GLN A 39 -9.52 -4.19 -6.01
N ARG A 40 -9.49 -5.31 -6.74
CA ARG A 40 -9.98 -6.63 -6.29
C ARG A 40 -8.90 -7.71 -6.46
N PRO A 41 -7.78 -7.62 -5.72
CA PRO A 41 -6.67 -8.55 -5.86
C PRO A 41 -7.08 -9.97 -5.43
N LYS A 42 -6.53 -10.98 -6.09
CA LYS A 42 -6.80 -12.41 -5.80
C LYS A 42 -5.77 -13.05 -4.86
N THR A 43 -4.88 -12.26 -4.27
CA THR A 43 -3.84 -12.74 -3.35
C THR A 43 -4.02 -12.11 -1.98
N ILE A 44 -3.74 -12.87 -0.90
CA ILE A 44 -3.82 -12.35 0.47
C ILE A 44 -2.87 -11.16 0.67
N TYR A 45 -1.70 -11.20 0.02
CA TYR A 45 -0.76 -10.10 0.00
C TYR A 45 -1.39 -8.84 -0.60
N GLY A 46 -2.00 -8.94 -1.80
CA GLY A 46 -2.69 -7.82 -2.45
C GLY A 46 -3.84 -7.27 -1.61
N VAL A 47 -4.70 -8.15 -1.05
CA VAL A 47 -5.80 -7.75 -0.16
C VAL A 47 -5.27 -6.97 1.04
N SER A 48 -4.18 -7.43 1.66
CA SER A 48 -3.56 -6.72 2.79
C SER A 48 -3.01 -5.34 2.43
N LYS A 49 -2.58 -5.14 1.17
CA LYS A 49 -2.09 -3.85 0.68
C LYS A 49 -3.21 -2.87 0.37
N VAL A 50 -4.31 -3.33 -0.21
CA VAL A 50 -5.53 -2.50 -0.36
C VAL A 50 -6.04 -2.06 1.02
N HIS A 51 -6.03 -2.96 2.01
CA HIS A 51 -6.36 -2.61 3.40
C HIS A 51 -5.42 -1.54 3.96
N ALA A 52 -4.11 -1.65 3.73
CA ALA A 52 -3.14 -0.67 4.20
C ALA A 52 -3.34 0.73 3.57
N GLU A 53 -3.66 0.79 2.27
CA GLU A 53 -3.97 2.03 1.55
C GLU A 53 -5.20 2.72 2.13
N LEU A 54 -6.34 2.01 2.17
CA LEU A 54 -7.61 2.56 2.62
C LEU A 54 -7.58 2.94 4.10
N LEU A 55 -6.90 2.16 4.93
CA LEU A 55 -6.71 2.47 6.34
C LEU A 55 -5.87 3.74 6.52
N GLY A 56 -4.80 3.90 5.75
CA GLY A 56 -3.95 5.08 5.80
C GLY A 56 -4.69 6.35 5.34
N GLU A 57 -5.43 6.26 4.24
CA GLU A 57 -6.31 7.35 3.77
C GLU A 57 -7.35 7.71 4.83
N TYR A 58 -8.00 6.72 5.44
CA TYR A 58 -8.95 6.96 6.54
C TYR A 58 -8.28 7.69 7.72
N TYR A 59 -7.09 7.25 8.15
CA TYR A 59 -6.37 7.90 9.24
C TYR A 59 -5.94 9.34 8.89
N HIS A 60 -5.57 9.59 7.64
CA HIS A 60 -5.29 10.93 7.16
C HIS A 60 -6.54 11.81 7.24
N HIS A 61 -7.67 11.37 6.68
CA HIS A 61 -8.92 12.14 6.68
C HIS A 61 -9.51 12.34 8.08
N ARG A 62 -9.44 11.33 8.95
CA ARG A 62 -10.09 11.34 10.26
C ARG A 62 -9.26 12.01 11.35
N PHE A 63 -7.93 11.86 11.31
CA PHE A 63 -7.02 12.25 12.38
C PHE A 63 -5.90 13.20 11.93
N GLY A 64 -5.81 13.53 10.64
CA GLY A 64 -4.76 14.40 10.12
C GLY A 64 -3.37 13.76 10.04
N LEU A 65 -3.29 12.41 10.11
CA LEU A 65 -2.01 11.69 9.99
C LEU A 65 -1.38 11.95 8.61
N ASP A 66 -0.10 12.35 8.55
CA ASP A 66 0.65 12.46 7.29
C ASP A 66 1.06 11.06 6.82
N PHE A 67 0.10 10.40 6.17
CA PHE A 67 0.25 9.10 5.54
C PHE A 67 0.61 9.26 4.07
N ARG A 68 1.67 8.57 3.64
CA ARG A 68 2.13 8.55 2.24
C ARG A 68 2.28 7.13 1.77
N CYS A 69 1.85 6.88 0.53
CA CYS A 69 1.89 5.56 -0.06
C CYS A 69 2.30 5.63 -1.53
N LEU A 70 3.09 4.65 -1.98
CA LEU A 70 3.38 4.42 -3.39
C LEU A 70 3.23 2.94 -3.70
N ARG A 71 2.61 2.62 -4.84
CA ARG A 71 2.50 1.26 -5.36
C ARG A 71 3.75 0.91 -6.15
N PHE A 72 4.65 0.11 -5.56
CA PHE A 72 5.89 -0.25 -6.23
C PHE A 72 5.65 -1.27 -7.35
N PRO A 73 6.33 -1.11 -8.51
CA PRO A 73 6.41 -2.14 -9.54
C PRO A 73 7.30 -3.30 -9.07
N GLY A 74 7.57 -4.26 -9.95
CA GLY A 74 8.67 -5.20 -9.73
C GLY A 74 9.99 -4.45 -9.58
N VAL A 75 10.57 -4.47 -8.38
CA VAL A 75 11.84 -3.81 -8.07
C VAL A 75 12.98 -4.81 -8.31
N ILE A 76 14.00 -4.39 -9.06
CA ILE A 76 15.18 -5.21 -9.38
C ILE A 76 16.39 -4.62 -8.64
N SER A 77 17.15 -5.44 -7.93
CA SER A 77 18.40 -5.08 -7.25
C SER A 77 19.54 -6.00 -7.62
N SER A 78 20.78 -5.50 -7.54
CA SER A 78 21.99 -6.32 -7.67
C SER A 78 22.27 -7.18 -6.44
N ASP A 79 21.79 -6.76 -5.27
CA ASP A 79 21.98 -7.49 -4.01
C ASP A 79 21.04 -8.70 -3.92
N PRO A 80 21.47 -9.77 -3.22
CA PRO A 80 20.65 -10.96 -3.04
C PRO A 80 19.29 -10.61 -2.41
N PRO A 81 18.18 -11.20 -2.89
CA PRO A 81 16.86 -10.91 -2.37
C PRO A 81 16.76 -11.36 -0.91
N GLY A 82 16.52 -10.41 0.00
CA GLY A 82 16.40 -10.69 1.43
C GLY A 82 15.07 -11.30 1.88
N GLY A 83 14.06 -11.38 1.00
CA GLY A 83 12.73 -11.92 1.34
C GLY A 83 11.53 -11.20 0.71
N GLY A 84 11.74 -10.41 -0.36
CA GLY A 84 10.65 -9.91 -1.19
C GLY A 84 10.20 -10.97 -2.20
N THR A 85 8.90 -11.03 -2.51
CA THR A 85 8.40 -11.82 -3.64
C THR A 85 8.91 -11.18 -4.92
N THR A 86 9.96 -11.78 -5.49
CA THR A 86 10.34 -11.65 -6.90
C THR A 86 9.61 -12.70 -7.71
#